data_AF-A0A9E6UNC3-F1
#
_entry.id   AF-A0A9E6UNC3-F1
#
_cell.length_a   1.000
_cell.length_b   1.000
_cell.length_c   1.000
_cell.angle_alpha   90.00
_cell.angle_beta   90.00
_cell.angle_gamma   90.00
#
_symmetry.space_group_name_H-M   'P 1'
#
loop_
_entity.id
_entity.type
_entity.pdbx_description
1 polymer ?
#
loop_
_entity_poly.entity_id
_entity_poly.type
_entity_poly.pdbx_seq_one_letter_code
_entity_poly.pdbx_strand_id
1 'polypeptide(L)' 'MTDDETPKNPPEGPAARALAEAAERRKLQAEREVELAKIRELDGRKGPDPVRYGDWEAKGLASDF' A
#
# COMPACT_ATOMS: atom_id res chain seq x y z
N MET A 1 4.01 8.78 -22.62
CA MET A 1 3.93 7.33 -22.33
C MET A 1 5.17 7.01 -21.52
N THR A 2 5.04 6.79 -20.22
CA THR A 2 6.17 6.32 -19.40
C THR A 2 6.31 4.83 -19.63
N ASP A 3 7.30 4.45 -20.42
CA ASP A 3 7.66 3.06 -20.70
C ASP A 3 8.06 2.37 -19.39
N ASP A 4 7.23 1.44 -18.94
CA ASP A 4 7.57 0.43 -17.95
C ASP A 4 8.50 -0.58 -18.65
N GLU A 5 9.77 -0.20 -18.83
CA GLU A 5 10.81 -1.08 -19.36
C GLU A 5 11.07 -2.17 -18.32
N THR A 6 10.30 -3.25 -18.40
CA THR A 6 10.57 -4.47 -17.64
C THR A 6 11.95 -4.98 -18.07
N PRO A 7 12.92 -5.14 -17.15
CA PRO A 7 14.27 -5.54 -17.52
C PRO A 7 14.21 -6.91 -18.22
N LYS A 8 14.74 -6.96 -19.45
CA LYS A 8 14.73 -8.12 -20.35
C LYS A 8 15.39 -9.37 -19.77
N ASN A 9 16.14 -9.22 -18.67
CA ASN A 9 16.69 -10.30 -17.87
C ASN A 9 16.14 -10.19 -16.43
N PRO A 10 15.29 -11.13 -15.97
CA PRO A 10 14.86 -11.14 -14.58
C PRO A 10 16.09 -11.30 -13.66
N PRO A 11 16.15 -10.58 -12.54
CA PRO A 11 17.33 -10.62 -11.69
C PRO A 11 17.42 -11.97 -10.99
N GLU A 12 18.45 -12.76 -11.30
CA GLU A 12 18.67 -14.06 -10.69
C GLU A 12 19.29 -13.94 -9.28
N GLY A 13 19.11 -14.97 -8.44
CA GLY A 13 19.75 -15.06 -7.13
C GLY A 13 19.12 -14.19 -6.02
N PRO A 14 19.89 -13.45 -5.19
CA PRO A 14 19.37 -12.73 -4.04
C PRO A 14 18.33 -11.65 -4.40
N ALA A 15 18.43 -11.05 -5.59
CA ALA A 15 17.49 -10.05 -6.06
C ALA A 15 16.10 -10.64 -6.39
N ALA A 16 16.02 -11.83 -7.01
CA ALA A 16 14.75 -12.56 -7.17
C ALA A 16 14.08 -12.83 -5.82
N ARG A 17 14.85 -13.24 -4.81
CA ARG A 17 14.33 -13.51 -3.45
C ARG A 17 13.79 -12.25 -2.78
N ALA A 18 14.51 -11.14 -2.90
CA ALA A 18 14.05 -9.85 -2.37
C ALA A 18 12.76 -9.36 -3.06
N LEU A 19 12.63 -9.55 -4.38
CA LEU A 19 11.40 -9.23 -5.10
C LEU A 19 10.23 -10.13 -4.69
N ALA A 20 10.48 -11.43 -4.48
CA ALA A 20 9.48 -12.36 -4.00
C ALA A 20 8.97 -11.98 -2.59
N GLU A 21 9.88 -11.69 -1.67
CA GLU A 21 9.53 -11.24 -0.31
C GLU A 21 8.75 -9.90 -0.34
N ALA A 22 9.18 -8.95 -1.17
CA ALA A 22 8.45 -7.70 -1.34
C ALA A 22 7.04 -7.92 -1.91
N ALA A 23 6.89 -8.86 -2.85
CA ALA A 23 5.59 -9.23 -3.41
C ALA A 23 4.69 -9.89 -2.35
N GLU A 24 5.24 -10.78 -1.51
CA GLU A 24 4.49 -11.39 -0.39
C GLU A 24 4.04 -10.33 0.63
N ARG A 25 4.91 -9.39 0.99
CA ARG A 25 4.55 -8.27 1.88
C ARG A 25 3.43 -7.42 1.31
N ARG A 26 3.46 -7.11 0.00
CA ARG A 26 2.39 -6.37 -0.68
C ARG A 26 1.07 -7.14 -0.69
N LYS A 27 1.11 -8.46 -0.94
CA LYS A 27 -0.09 -9.31 -0.90
C LYS A 27 -0.73 -9.31 0.48
N LEU A 28 0.07 -9.50 1.54
CA LEU A 28 -0.44 -9.49 2.91
C LEU A 28 -1.04 -8.14 3.31
N GLN A 29 -0.45 -7.03 2.86
CA GLN A 29 -1.02 -5.70 3.08
C GLN A 29 -2.35 -5.53 2.33
N ALA A 30 -2.41 -5.92 1.06
CA ALA A 30 -3.64 -5.85 0.27
C ALA A 30 -4.77 -6.71 0.86
N GLU A 31 -4.46 -7.91 1.37
CA GLU A 31 -5.43 -8.76 2.06
C GLU A 31 -5.99 -8.09 3.33
N ARG A 32 -5.12 -7.46 4.13
CA ARG A 32 -5.54 -6.69 5.30
C ARG A 32 -6.38 -5.47 4.94
N GLU A 33 -6.03 -4.76 3.88
CA GLU A 33 -6.81 -3.63 3.36
C GLU A 33 -8.20 -4.07 2.89
N VAL A 34 -8.28 -5.20 2.16
CA VAL A 34 -9.56 -5.79 1.73
C VAL A 34 -10.41 -6.20 2.92
N GLU A 35 -9.81 -6.80 3.95
CA GLU A 35 -10.50 -7.15 5.20
C GLU A 35 -11.05 -5.90 5.91
N LEU A 36 -10.24 -4.85 6.03
CA LEU A 36 -10.66 -3.57 6.62
C LEU A 36 -11.80 -2.92 5.81
N ALA A 37 -11.72 -2.99 4.49
CA ALA A 37 -12.73 -2.44 3.58
C ALA A 37 -14.09 -3.14 3.65
N LYS A 38 -14.18 -4.35 4.23
CA LYS A 38 -15.46 -5.03 4.47
C LYS A 38 -16.36 -4.23 5.41
N ILE A 39 -15.76 -3.53 6.38
CA ILE A 39 -16.47 -2.61 7.26
C ILE A 39 -16.29 -1.21 6.68
N ARG A 40 -17.18 -0.86 5.73
CA ARG A 40 -17.14 0.46 5.12
C ARG A 40 -17.53 1.51 6.16
N GLU A 41 -16.62 2.39 6.52
CA GLU A 41 -17.00 3.60 7.25
C GLU A 41 -17.98 4.42 6.38
N LEU A 42 -19.13 4.74 6.96
CA LEU A 42 -20.08 5.68 6.37
C LEU A 42 -19.58 7.09 6.71
N ASP A 43 -19.35 7.91 5.68
CA ASP A 43 -18.74 9.25 5.76
C ASP A 43 -17.31 9.32 6.33
N GLY A 44 -16.63 8.19 6.47
CA GLY A 44 -15.21 8.13 6.85
C GLY A 44 -14.25 8.63 5.77
N ARG A 45 -13.04 9.05 6.17
CA ARG A 45 -11.99 9.44 5.23
C ARG A 45 -11.60 8.22 4.37
N LYS A 46 -11.46 8.44 3.06
CA LYS A 46 -10.92 7.41 2.16
C LYS A 46 -9.41 7.26 2.42
N GLY A 47 -8.94 6.03 2.55
CA GLY A 47 -7.52 5.72 2.66
C GLY A 47 -7.14 5.06 3.99
N PRO A 48 -5.83 4.93 4.27
CA PRO A 48 -5.34 4.37 5.51
C PRO A 48 -5.78 5.21 6.70
N ASP A 49 -6.11 4.56 7.81
CA ASP A 49 -6.54 5.24 9.04
C ASP A 49 -5.43 6.17 9.57
N PRO A 50 -5.67 7.49 9.66
CA PRO A 50 -4.75 8.47 10.22
C PRO A 50 -4.15 8.06 11.56
N VAL A 51 -4.96 7.44 12.43
CA VAL A 51 -4.57 7.01 13.78
C VAL A 51 -3.48 5.95 13.71
N ARG A 52 -3.54 5.06 12.71
CA ARG A 52 -2.61 3.94 12.56
C ARG A 52 -1.29 4.34 11.91
N TYR A 53 -1.34 5.34 11.02
CA TYR A 53 -0.18 5.74 10.22
C TYR A 53 0.41 7.09 10.61
N GLY A 54 -0.19 7.80 11.58
CA GLY A 54 0.24 9.12 12.01
C GLY A 54 -0.04 10.22 10.99
N ASP A 55 -0.76 9.92 9.91
CA ASP A 55 -1.06 10.83 8.82
C ASP A 55 -2.45 11.48 9.02
N TRP A 56 -2.49 12.45 9.92
CA TRP A 56 -3.70 13.25 10.18
C TRP A 56 -3.92 14.34 9.13
N GLU A 57 -2.95 14.58 8.27
CA GLU A 57 -3.04 15.59 7.23
C GLU A 57 -3.73 15.02 5.99
N ALA A 58 -4.74 15.73 5.46
CA ALA A 58 -5.14 15.53 4.07
C ALA A 58 -5.13 16.86 3.35
N LYS A 59 -4.38 16.92 2.24
CA LYS A 59 -4.19 18.14 1.45
C LYS A 59 -3.69 19.34 2.28
N GLY A 60 -2.84 19.08 3.27
CA GLY A 60 -2.28 20.12 4.15
C GLY A 60 -3.24 20.61 5.25
N LEU A 61 -4.37 19.93 5.46
CA LEU A 61 -5.28 20.18 6.58
C LEU A 61 -5.18 19.03 7.58
N ALA A 62 -4.69 19.34 8.78
CA ALA A 62 -4.76 18.44 9.92
C ALA A 62 -6.23 18.21 10.30
N SER A 63 -6.65 16.95 10.30
CA SER A 63 -7.94 16.53 10.83
C SER A 63 -7.77 16.30 12.33
N ASP A 64 -8.65 16.88 13.14
CA ASP A 64 -8.82 16.55 14.57
C ASP A 64 -10.31 16.27 14.81
N PHE A 65 -10.63 15.54 15.88
CA PHE A 65 -11.97 15.02 16.21
C PHE A 65 -13.07 16.09 16.29
#